data_AF-A0A7V4WA12-F1
#
_entry.id   AF-A0A7V4WA12-F1
#
_cell.length_a   1.000
_cell.length_b   1.000
_cell.length_c   1.000
_cell.angle_alpha   90.00
_cell.angle_beta   90.00
_cell.angle_gamma   90.00
#
_symmetry.space_group_name_H-M   'P 1'
#
loop_
_entity.id
_entity.type
_entity.pdbx_description
1 polymer ?
#
loop_
_entity_poly.entity_id
_entity_poly.type
_entity_poly.pdbx_seq_one_letter_code
_entity_poly.pdbx_strand_id
1 'polypeptide(L)'
;MRLVDRLKSKLATYGEAFTVGTSTYRGVFAVLGSGTMRAYLDDVELMGVARPALMLVTGPETSIAPGDHITRDGRTYTVLKTSNHRVSQTTVVKIAILG
;
A
#
# COMPACT_ATOMS: atom_id res chain seq x y z
N MET A 1 19.19 11.65 -11.73
CA MET A 1 18.02 10.76 -11.61
C MET A 1 17.17 11.23 -10.44
N ARG A 2 15.89 11.60 -10.65
CA ARG A 2 15.03 12.11 -9.56
C ARG A 2 14.66 10.96 -8.63
N LEU A 3 14.36 11.26 -7.36
CA LEU A 3 14.06 10.25 -6.33
C LEU A 3 12.90 9.32 -6.75
N VAL A 4 11.88 9.89 -7.40
CA VAL A 4 10.73 9.15 -7.95
C VAL A 4 11.17 8.11 -8.98
N ASP A 5 12.07 8.47 -9.90
CA ASP A 5 12.56 7.56 -10.94
C ASP A 5 13.35 6.39 -10.33
N ARG A 6 14.11 6.65 -9.26
CA ARG A 6 14.84 5.62 -8.51
C ARG A 6 13.88 4.61 -7.90
N LEU A 7 12.81 5.10 -7.26
CA LEU A 7 11.81 4.23 -6.64
C LEU A 7 11.09 3.39 -7.69
N LYS A 8 10.64 4.01 -8.79
CA LYS A 8 9.98 3.30 -9.89
C LYS A 8 10.84 2.17 -10.44
N SER A 9 12.13 2.44 -10.67
CA SER A 9 13.08 1.42 -11.10
C SER A 9 13.19 0.28 -10.08
N LYS A 10 13.26 0.58 -8.78
CA LYS A 10 13.32 -0.45 -7.73
C LYS A 10 12.03 -1.26 -7.60
N LEU A 11 10.86 -0.63 -7.72
CA LEU A 11 9.58 -1.34 -7.72
C LEU A 11 9.40 -2.20 -8.97
N ALA A 12 9.93 -1.79 -10.12
CA ALA A 12 9.93 -2.63 -11.31
C ALA A 12 10.79 -3.89 -11.13
N THR A 13 11.94 -3.77 -10.45
CA THR A 13 12.86 -4.90 -10.20
C THR A 13 12.42 -5.81 -9.07
N TYR A 14 11.97 -5.26 -7.94
CA TYR A 14 11.75 -6.00 -6.69
C TYR A 14 10.29 -5.98 -6.20
N GLY A 15 9.44 -5.17 -6.81
CA GLY A 15 8.03 -5.07 -6.43
C GLY A 15 7.23 -6.27 -6.91
N GLU A 16 6.29 -6.69 -6.08
CA GLU A 16 5.34 -7.74 -6.36
C GLU A 16 4.13 -7.17 -7.11
N ALA A 17 3.60 -7.95 -8.06
CA ALA A 17 2.43 -7.54 -8.82
C ALA A 17 1.16 -7.67 -7.99
N PHE A 18 0.26 -6.70 -8.12
CA PHE A 18 -1.09 -6.74 -7.55
C PHE A 18 -2.06 -6.03 -8.48
N THR A 19 -3.35 -6.34 -8.35
CA THR A 19 -4.40 -5.73 -9.16
C THR A 19 -5.36 -4.91 -8.31
N VAL A 20 -5.85 -3.81 -8.91
CA VAL A 20 -6.93 -2.96 -8.41
C VAL A 20 -7.91 -2.81 -9.55
N GLY A 21 -9.09 -3.42 -9.44
CA GLY A 21 -10.01 -3.55 -10.58
C GLY A 21 -9.33 -4.23 -11.78
N THR A 22 -9.21 -3.51 -12.89
CA THR A 22 -8.56 -3.99 -14.13
C THR A 22 -7.09 -3.58 -14.27
N SER A 23 -6.58 -2.75 -13.36
CA SER A 23 -5.21 -2.23 -13.45
C SER A 23 -4.23 -3.08 -12.64
N THR A 24 -3.06 -3.36 -13.23
CA THR A 24 -1.97 -4.07 -12.56
C THR A 24 -0.86 -3.09 -12.18
N TYR A 25 -0.44 -3.14 -10.92
CA TYR A 25 0.64 -2.32 -10.38
C TYR A 25 1.70 -3.21 -9.72
N ARG A 26 2.82 -2.60 -9.33
CA ARG A 26 3.86 -3.24 -8.51
C ARG A 26 4.09 -2.47 -7.22
N GLY A 27 4.26 -3.21 -6.13
CA GLY A 27 4.48 -2.66 -4.80
C GLY A 27 5.25 -3.60 -3.90
N VAL A 28 5.67 -3.11 -2.74
CA VAL A 28 6.28 -3.94 -1.69
C VAL A 28 5.26 -4.14 -0.58
N PHE A 29 5.12 -5.37 -0.12
CA PHE A 29 4.20 -5.74 0.95
C PHE A 29 4.99 -6.11 2.20
N ALA A 30 4.56 -5.59 3.34
CA ALA A 30 5.08 -5.97 4.65
C ALA A 30 3.93 -6.33 5.58
N VAL A 31 4.06 -7.41 6.34
CA VAL A 31 3.07 -7.76 7.37
C VAL A 31 3.16 -6.74 8.51
N LEU A 32 2.02 -6.21 8.93
CA LEU A 32 1.95 -5.25 10.03
C LEU A 32 1.81 -5.98 11.37
N GLY A 33 2.74 -5.70 12.28
CA GLY A 33 2.59 -6.04 13.69
C GLY A 33 1.55 -5.16 14.38
N SER A 34 1.03 -5.63 15.51
CA SER A 34 -0.03 -4.94 16.27
C SER A 34 0.34 -3.53 16.74
N GLY A 35 1.61 -3.28 17.07
CA GLY A 35 2.11 -1.95 17.41
C GLY A 35 2.06 -1.00 16.21
N THR A 36 2.47 -1.46 15.04
CA THR A 36 2.47 -0.66 13.81
C THR A 36 1.05 -0.38 13.31
N MET A 37 0.13 -1.34 13.43
CA MET A 37 -1.27 -1.11 13.06
C MET A 37 -1.90 0.05 13.86
N ARG A 38 -1.61 0.16 15.16
CA ARG A 38 -2.08 1.27 16.02
C ARG A 38 -1.54 2.64 15.64
N ALA A 39 -0.45 2.71 14.86
CA ALA A 39 0.03 3.98 14.33
C ALA A 39 -0.83 4.52 13.19
N TYR A 40 -1.68 3.66 12.58
CA TYR A 40 -2.48 4.01 11.41
C TYR A 40 -3.99 3.86 11.64
N LEU A 41 -4.40 2.88 12.45
CA LEU A 41 -5.79 2.50 12.67
C LEU A 41 -6.22 2.87 14.08
N ASP A 42 -7.47 3.32 14.23
CA ASP A 42 -8.11 3.44 15.53
C ASP A 42 -8.58 2.06 16.06
N ASP A 43 -9.05 2.03 17.31
CA ASP A 43 -9.45 0.77 17.96
C ASP A 43 -10.64 0.09 17.26
N VAL A 44 -11.57 0.86 16.68
CA VAL A 44 -12.73 0.32 15.96
C VAL A 44 -12.29 -0.32 14.65
N GLU A 45 -11.42 0.36 13.90
CA GLU A 45 -10.82 -0.15 12.67
C GLU A 45 -9.99 -1.42 12.94
N LEU A 46 -9.19 -1.43 14.01
CA LEU A 46 -8.39 -2.58 14.44
C LEU A 46 -9.24 -3.81 14.76
N MET A 47 -10.39 -3.61 15.43
CA MET A 47 -11.31 -4.71 15.74
C MET A 47 -11.94 -5.33 14.48
N GLY A 48 -12.02 -4.57 13.39
CA GLY A 48 -12.53 -5.05 12.10
C GLY A 48 -11.51 -5.85 11.27
N VAL A 49 -10.24 -5.89 11.66
CA VAL A 49 -9.18 -6.58 10.91
C VAL A 49 -9.24 -8.09 11.18
N ALA A 50 -9.83 -8.84 10.25
CA ALA A 50 -10.03 -10.29 10.37
C ALA A 50 -8.84 -11.15 9.89
N ARG A 51 -7.85 -10.54 9.23
CA ARG A 51 -6.67 -11.20 8.65
C ARG A 51 -5.41 -10.41 8.99
N PRO A 52 -4.20 -10.99 8.91
CA PRO A 52 -2.98 -10.22 9.09
C PRO A 52 -2.95 -9.01 8.15
N ALA A 53 -2.95 -7.80 8.74
CA ALA A 53 -2.92 -6.59 7.95
C ALA A 53 -1.58 -6.44 7.23
N LEU A 54 -1.61 -5.85 6.04
CA LEU A 54 -0.41 -5.59 5.25
C LEU A 54 -0.21 -4.08 5.08
N MET A 55 1.03 -3.65 5.12
CA MET A 55 1.45 -2.37 4.58
C MET A 55 1.87 -2.58 3.13
N LEU A 56 1.24 -1.84 2.23
CA LEU A 56 1.60 -1.79 0.82
C LEU A 56 2.29 -0.46 0.52
N VAL A 57 3.48 -0.54 -0.07
CA VAL A 57 4.25 0.62 -0.54
C VAL A 57 4.26 0.62 -2.08
N THR A 58 3.81 1.70 -2.70
CA THR A 58 3.67 1.82 -4.16
C THR A 58 4.32 3.09 -4.71
N GLY A 59 4.37 3.17 -6.04
CA GLY A 59 4.69 4.41 -6.74
C GLY A 59 3.63 5.50 -6.49
N PRO A 60 3.97 6.78 -6.69
CA PRO A 60 3.07 7.90 -6.41
C PRO A 60 1.86 7.95 -7.35
N GLU A 61 1.98 7.43 -8.57
CA GLU A 61 0.92 7.34 -9.58
C GLU A 61 -0.08 6.20 -9.37
N THR A 62 0.15 5.29 -8.43
CA THR A 62 -0.75 4.16 -8.21
C THR A 62 -2.11 4.66 -7.74
N SER A 63 -3.17 4.31 -8.47
CA SER A 63 -4.54 4.67 -8.14
C SER A 63 -5.11 3.68 -7.12
N ILE A 64 -4.95 4.01 -5.84
CA ILE A 64 -5.53 3.31 -4.70
C ILE A 64 -6.13 4.32 -3.72
N ALA A 65 -7.29 3.98 -3.17
CA ALA A 65 -8.07 4.74 -2.22
C ALA A 65 -8.66 3.81 -1.14
N PRO A 66 -9.04 4.34 0.05
CA PRO A 66 -9.78 3.57 1.04
C PRO A 66 -11.07 2.97 0.44
N GLY A 67 -11.34 1.71 0.77
CA GLY A 67 -12.46 0.92 0.22
C GLY A 67 -12.11 0.12 -1.05
N ASP A 68 -11.00 0.42 -1.72
CA ASP A 68 -10.58 -0.37 -2.88
C ASP A 68 -10.22 -1.81 -2.50
N HIS A 69 -10.42 -2.73 -3.44
CA HIS A 69 -10.03 -4.13 -3.29
C HIS A 69 -8.76 -4.43 -4.08
N ILE A 70 -7.74 -4.90 -3.36
CA ILE A 70 -6.45 -5.31 -3.92
C ILE A 70 -6.39 -6.82 -3.99
N THR A 71 -6.09 -7.37 -5.16
CA THR A 71 -5.82 -8.80 -5.31
C THR A 71 -4.32 -9.07 -5.50
N ARG A 72 -3.79 -9.96 -4.67
CA ARG A 72 -2.40 -10.46 -4.71
C ARG A 72 -2.42 -11.95 -4.42
N ASP A 73 -1.75 -12.74 -5.26
CA ASP A 73 -1.61 -14.20 -5.10
C ASP A 73 -2.95 -14.91 -4.84
N GLY A 74 -4.00 -14.50 -5.56
CA GLY A 74 -5.36 -15.04 -5.42
C GLY A 74 -6.10 -14.62 -4.14
N ARG A 75 -5.50 -13.77 -3.30
CA ARG A 75 -6.14 -13.21 -2.09
C ARG A 75 -6.55 -11.78 -2.34
N THR A 76 -7.77 -11.46 -1.90
CA THR A 76 -8.28 -10.08 -1.91
C THR A 76 -8.19 -9.47 -0.52
N TYR A 77 -7.68 -8.25 -0.48
CA TYR A 77 -7.60 -7.39 0.71
C TYR A 77 -8.36 -6.10 0.45
N THR A 78 -8.88 -5.48 1.50
CA THR A 78 -9.52 -4.17 1.42
C THR A 78 -8.53 -3.10 1.86
N VAL A 79 -8.44 -2.00 1.11
CA VAL A 79 -7.65 -0.84 1.49
C VAL A 79 -8.38 -0.11 2.62
N LEU A 80 -7.80 -0.11 3.82
CA LEU A 80 -8.37 0.55 4.98
C LEU A 80 -8.00 2.04 5.01
N LYS A 81 -6.72 2.35 4.76
CA LYS A 81 -6.20 3.72 4.71
C LYS A 81 -5.13 3.88 3.67
N THR A 82 -4.95 5.11 3.21
CA THR A 82 -3.85 5.50 2.35
C THR A 82 -3.13 6.73 2.90
N SER A 83 -1.85 6.86 2.60
CA SER A 83 -1.03 8.01 2.93
C SER A 83 -0.05 8.30 1.80
N ASN A 84 0.23 9.58 1.57
CA ASN A 84 1.20 10.02 0.57
C ASN A 84 2.44 10.54 1.28
N HIS A 85 3.59 9.92 1.04
CA HIS A 85 4.85 10.45 1.52
C HIS A 85 5.41 11.44 0.51
N ARG A 86 5.67 12.67 0.96
CA ARG A 86 6.13 13.78 0.13
C ARG A 86 7.53 14.20 0.53
N VAL A 87 8.35 14.53 -0.48
CA VAL A 87 9.61 15.25 -0.29
C VAL A 87 9.41 16.64 -0.89
N SER A 88 9.49 17.66 -0.05
CA SER A 88 9.03 19.02 -0.35
C SER A 88 7.56 19.00 -0.81
N GLN A 89 7.29 19.22 -2.11
CA GLN A 89 5.94 19.27 -2.67
C GLN A 89 5.65 18.09 -3.61
N THR A 90 6.58 17.14 -3.75
CA THR A 90 6.43 16.00 -4.65
C THR A 90 6.09 14.75 -3.86
N THR A 91 4.96 14.11 -4.18
CA THR A 91 4.67 12.77 -3.68
C THR A 91 5.66 11.79 -4.29
N VAL A 92 6.37 11.07 -3.43
CA VAL A 92 7.39 10.10 -3.83
C VAL A 92 6.87 8.69 -3.69
N VAL A 93 6.06 8.43 -2.67
CA VAL A 93 5.54 7.10 -2.33
C VAL A 93 4.09 7.24 -1.93
N LYS A 94 3.27 6.26 -2.28
CA LYS A 94 1.96 6.06 -1.66
C LYS A 94 2.00 4.80 -0.82
N ILE A 95 1.46 4.89 0.39
CA ILE A 95 1.39 3.80 1.35
C ILE A 95 -0.09 3.47 1.56
N ALA A 96 -0.43 2.19 1.64
CA ALA A 96 -1.76 1.72 1.96
C ALA A 96 -1.71 0.67 3.09
N ILE A 97 -2.72 0.69 3.95
CA ILE A 97 -2.95 -0.34 4.97
C ILE A 97 -4.06 -1.24 4.45
N LEU A 98 -3.80 -2.55 4.41
CA LEU A 98 -4.70 -3.56 3.86
C LEU A 98 -5.19 -4.48 4.97
N GLY A 99 -6.48 -4.81 4.98
CA GLY A 99 -7.13 -5.73 5.93
C GLY A 99 -8.07 -6.72 5.27
#